data_AF-A0A6J6TUY2-F1
#
_entry.id   AF-A0A6J6TUY2-F1
#
_cell.length_a   1.000
_cell.length_b   1.000
_cell.length_c   1.000
_cell.angle_alpha   90.00
_cell.angle_beta   90.00
_cell.angle_gamma   90.00
#
_symmetry.space_group_name_H-M   'P 1'
#
loop_
_entity.id
_entity.type
_entity.pdbx_description
1 polymer ?
#
loop_
_entity_poly.entity_id
_entity_poly.type
_entity_poly.pdbx_seq_one_letter_code
_entity_poly.pdbx_strand_id
1 'polypeptide(L)'
;MLDVGSPFDFANQGVLYMPKHLPEPGRDGPSQEVLDELGELIDAAGGRTLALFSSWRGVEAADAHLRKVLVDLPITIITQKRGDAVGPLVERFAKDETSILLGTMSLWQGVDVPGNSCILVAIDRIPFPRPDEPVMSARSSLADASGGSGFMQVSVPRAALLLAQGTGRLIRSIDDRGVVAILDSRIVTKRYGSVLLNSMPPLWRTSDGAIVRDSLKRLRDGL
;
A
#
# COMPACT_ATOMS: atom_id res chain seq x y z
N MET A 1 -22.17 5.56 -24.40
CA MET A 1 -22.18 5.30 -22.95
C MET A 1 -21.65 6.58 -22.32
N LEU A 2 -22.52 7.33 -21.63
CA LEU A 2 -22.16 8.62 -21.03
C LEU A 2 -21.19 8.33 -19.87
N ASP A 3 -19.92 8.68 -20.08
CA ASP A 3 -18.92 8.77 -19.03
C ASP A 3 -19.23 10.05 -18.24
N VAL A 4 -19.99 9.90 -17.16
CA VAL A 4 -20.17 10.96 -16.18
C VAL A 4 -18.89 10.93 -15.35
N GLY A 5 -17.90 11.70 -15.82
CA GLY A 5 -16.57 11.75 -15.21
C GLY A 5 -16.64 11.83 -13.69
N SER A 6 -15.67 11.19 -13.04
CA SER A 6 -15.52 11.18 -11.59
C SER A 6 -15.61 12.61 -11.00
N PRO A 7 -16.38 12.85 -9.92
CA PRO A 7 -16.42 14.14 -9.22
C PRO A 7 -15.13 14.46 -8.44
N PHE A 8 -14.17 13.52 -8.42
CA PHE A 8 -12.92 13.59 -7.68
C PHE A 8 -11.79 14.18 -8.53
N ASP A 9 -11.10 15.19 -7.99
CA ASP A 9 -9.84 15.69 -8.53
C ASP A 9 -8.67 14.87 -7.97
N PHE A 10 -8.60 13.61 -8.40
CA PHE A 10 -7.61 12.66 -7.90
C PHE A 10 -6.16 13.14 -8.05
N ALA A 11 -5.87 13.97 -9.06
CA ALA A 11 -4.55 14.52 -9.30
C ALA A 11 -4.15 15.55 -8.21
N ASN A 12 -5.11 16.29 -7.67
CA ASN A 12 -4.89 17.24 -6.58
C ASN A 12 -5.21 16.68 -5.19
N GLN A 13 -5.91 15.54 -5.11
CA GLN A 13 -6.30 14.90 -3.85
C GLN A 13 -5.28 13.88 -3.33
N GLY A 14 -4.54 13.17 -4.20
CA GLY A 14 -3.66 12.11 -3.72
C GLY A 14 -2.38 11.91 -4.52
N VAL A 15 -1.35 11.46 -3.81
CA VAL A 15 -0.04 11.14 -4.37
C VAL A 15 0.14 9.63 -4.42
N LEU A 16 0.56 9.12 -5.58
CA LEU A 16 1.08 7.77 -5.72
C LEU A 16 2.60 7.82 -5.73
N TYR A 17 3.21 7.47 -4.59
CA TYR A 17 4.65 7.35 -4.44
C TYR A 17 5.15 5.97 -4.89
N MET A 18 6.12 5.97 -5.79
CA MET A 18 6.73 4.76 -6.35
C MET A 18 8.26 4.92 -6.37
N PRO A 19 8.94 4.61 -5.26
CA PRO A 19 10.39 4.74 -5.17
C PRO A 19 11.12 3.74 -6.07
N LYS A 20 11.50 4.20 -7.27
CA LYS A 20 12.25 3.39 -8.25
C LYS A 20 13.67 3.03 -7.81
N HIS A 21 14.20 3.70 -6.78
CA HIS A 21 15.55 3.50 -6.27
C HIS A 21 15.64 2.34 -5.27
N LEU A 22 14.50 1.89 -4.71
CA LEU A 22 14.47 0.76 -3.78
C LEU A 22 14.74 -0.56 -4.53
N PRO A 23 15.38 -1.54 -3.86
CA PRO A 23 15.62 -2.84 -4.44
C PRO A 23 14.30 -3.54 -4.79
N GLU A 24 14.33 -4.36 -5.86
CA GLU A 24 13.20 -5.24 -6.15
C GLU A 24 13.00 -6.19 -4.95
N PRO A 25 11.76 -6.41 -4.49
CA PRO A 25 11.61 -7.13 -3.25
C PRO A 25 11.95 -8.61 -3.43
N GLY A 26 12.68 -9.17 -2.45
CA GLY A 26 13.25 -10.52 -2.46
C GLY A 26 12.32 -11.59 -1.88
N ARG A 27 12.83 -12.80 -1.60
CA ARG A 27 12.04 -13.87 -0.97
C ARG A 27 11.93 -13.73 0.55
N ASP A 28 12.87 -13.02 1.16
CA ASP A 28 13.07 -13.04 2.62
C ASP A 28 12.24 -12.00 3.39
N GLY A 29 11.53 -11.12 2.69
CA GLY A 29 10.77 -10.01 3.27
C GLY A 29 11.13 -8.68 2.60
N PRO A 30 10.65 -7.55 3.16
CA PRO A 30 11.14 -6.23 2.78
C PRO A 30 12.65 -6.11 3.11
N SER A 31 13.41 -5.44 2.26
CA SER A 31 14.82 -5.16 2.53
C SER A 31 14.97 -4.09 3.61
N GLN A 32 16.18 -3.90 4.13
CA GLN A 32 16.43 -2.86 5.13
C GLN A 32 16.11 -1.47 4.59
N GLU A 33 16.46 -1.19 3.33
CA GLU A 33 16.19 0.08 2.65
C GLU A 33 14.68 0.36 2.51
N VAL A 34 13.88 -0.68 2.26
CA VAL A 34 12.41 -0.56 2.23
C VAL A 34 11.86 -0.22 3.62
N LEU A 35 12.42 -0.83 4.67
CA LEU A 35 12.01 -0.57 6.05
C LEU A 35 12.43 0.82 6.52
N ASP A 36 13.63 1.27 6.16
CA ASP A 36 14.13 2.61 6.45
C ASP A 36 13.25 3.67 5.76
N GLU A 37 12.97 3.50 4.46
CA GLU A 37 12.08 4.40 3.70
C GLU A 37 10.68 4.43 4.31
N LEU A 38 10.14 3.28 4.72
CA LEU A 38 8.85 3.20 5.40
C LEU A 38 8.87 3.99 6.73
N GLY A 39 9.94 3.88 7.51
CA GLY A 39 10.12 4.63 8.75
C GLY A 39 10.11 6.15 8.53
N GLU A 40 10.84 6.62 7.53
CA GLU A 40 10.89 8.04 7.18
C GLU A 40 9.54 8.59 6.70
N LEU A 41 8.79 7.80 5.95
CA LEU A 41 7.43 8.16 5.53
C LEU A 41 6.48 8.23 6.73
N ILE A 42 6.56 7.28 7.66
CA ILE A 42 5.74 7.25 8.87
C ILE A 42 6.02 8.45 9.79
N ASP A 43 7.30 8.80 9.98
CA ASP A 43 7.70 9.98 10.75
C ASP A 43 7.15 11.26 10.09
N ALA A 44 7.32 11.40 8.76
CA ALA A 44 6.77 12.53 8.02
C ALA A 44 5.24 12.65 8.14
N ALA A 45 4.54 11.52 8.19
CA ALA A 45 3.09 11.45 8.41
C ALA A 45 2.67 11.66 9.89
N GLY A 46 3.62 11.65 10.84
CA GLY A 46 3.35 11.70 12.28
C GLY A 46 2.50 10.53 12.76
N GLY A 47 2.80 9.32 12.26
CA GLY A 47 1.91 8.16 12.38
C GLY A 47 0.93 8.12 11.20
N ARG A 48 -0.38 8.05 11.46
CA ARG A 48 -1.45 8.09 10.45
C ARG A 48 -1.27 7.13 9.29
N THR A 49 -0.67 5.98 9.56
CA THR A 49 -0.18 5.06 8.52
C THR A 49 -0.81 3.70 8.63
N LEU A 50 -1.41 3.26 7.53
CA LEU A 50 -1.76 1.87 7.32
C LEU A 50 -0.69 1.21 6.44
N ALA A 51 0.15 0.34 7.02
CA ALA A 51 1.20 -0.36 6.29
C ALA A 51 0.80 -1.82 6.08
N LEU A 52 0.70 -2.20 4.81
CA LEU A 52 0.18 -3.48 4.37
C LEU A 52 1.29 -4.32 3.77
N PHE A 53 1.36 -5.57 4.22
CA PHE A 53 2.40 -6.50 3.86
C PHE A 53 1.84 -7.73 3.14
N SER A 54 2.56 -8.17 2.12
CA SER A 54 2.29 -9.41 1.38
C SER A 54 2.43 -10.69 2.21
N SER A 55 3.12 -10.61 3.36
CA SER A 55 3.38 -11.75 4.24
C SER A 55 3.49 -11.37 5.71
N TRP A 56 3.22 -12.33 6.59
CA TRP A 56 3.43 -12.16 8.05
C TRP A 56 4.90 -11.88 8.41
N ARG A 57 5.85 -12.47 7.68
CA ARG A 57 7.28 -12.16 7.86
C ARG A 57 7.58 -10.68 7.62
N GLY A 58 6.91 -10.07 6.63
CA GLY A 58 7.03 -8.64 6.37
C GLY A 58 6.48 -7.80 7.53
N VAL A 59 5.31 -8.18 8.09
CA VAL A 59 4.73 -7.53 9.27
C VAL A 59 5.69 -7.59 10.46
N GLU A 60 6.25 -8.78 10.75
CA GLU A 60 7.18 -9.00 11.86
C GLU A 60 8.49 -8.21 11.69
N ALA A 61 9.05 -8.19 10.47
CA ALA A 61 10.26 -7.42 10.16
C ALA A 61 10.03 -5.91 10.32
N ALA A 62 8.89 -5.41 9.84
CA ALA A 62 8.53 -4.00 9.99
C ALA A 62 8.27 -3.63 11.45
N ASP A 63 7.53 -4.43 12.22
CA ASP A 63 7.31 -4.18 13.66
C ASP A 63 8.64 -4.07 14.40
N ALA A 64 9.54 -5.03 14.21
CA ALA A 64 10.85 -5.04 14.86
C ALA A 64 11.70 -3.81 14.49
N HIS A 65 11.72 -3.43 13.21
CA HIS A 65 12.46 -2.27 12.74
C HIS A 65 11.87 -0.95 13.24
N LEU A 66 10.56 -0.76 13.07
CA LEU A 66 9.86 0.49 13.39
C LEU A 66 9.86 0.77 14.90
N ARG A 67 9.78 -0.25 15.75
CA ARG A 67 9.96 -0.10 17.20
C ARG A 67 11.32 0.46 17.60
N LYS A 68 12.35 0.25 16.78
CA LYS A 68 13.70 0.78 17.01
C LYS A 68 13.83 2.20 16.50
N VAL A 69 13.39 2.48 15.27
CA VAL A 69 13.63 3.78 14.61
C VAL A 69 12.62 4.85 15.01
N LEU A 70 11.43 4.48 15.48
CA LEU A 70 10.39 5.41 15.94
C LEU A 70 10.30 5.51 17.47
N VAL A 71 11.27 4.97 18.22
CA VAL A 71 11.19 4.80 19.69
C VAL A 71 10.98 6.11 20.45
N ASP A 72 11.57 7.21 19.96
CA ASP A 72 11.51 8.53 20.60
C ASP A 72 10.35 9.39 20.07
N LEU A 73 9.54 8.86 19.15
CA LEU A 73 8.39 9.56 18.56
C LEU A 73 7.11 9.16 19.29
N PRO A 74 6.13 10.08 19.39
CA PRO A 74 4.83 9.79 20.00
C PRO A 74 3.93 8.99 19.04
N ILE A 75 4.42 7.85 18.53
CA ILE A 75 3.74 7.02 17.53
C ILE A 75 3.40 5.65 18.12
N THR A 76 2.11 5.35 18.22
CA THR A 76 1.64 4.04 18.68
C THR A 76 1.72 3.01 17.56
N ILE A 77 2.46 1.92 17.76
CA ILE A 77 2.53 0.81 16.79
C ILE A 77 1.50 -0.27 17.13
N ILE A 78 0.47 -0.39 16.28
CA ILE A 78 -0.54 -1.45 16.31
C ILE A 78 -0.16 -2.50 15.27
N THR A 79 0.08 -3.74 15.71
CA THR A 79 0.55 -4.81 14.82
C THR A 79 -0.45 -5.95 14.83
N GLN A 80 -0.99 -6.26 13.65
CA GLN A 80 -1.85 -7.41 13.45
C GLN A 80 -1.07 -8.69 13.79
N LYS A 81 -1.70 -9.59 14.54
CA LYS A 81 -1.21 -10.95 14.81
C LYS A 81 -2.10 -12.00 14.14
N ARG A 82 -1.57 -13.21 14.01
CA ARG A 82 -2.31 -14.34 13.44
C ARG A 82 -3.52 -14.66 14.33
N GLY A 83 -4.70 -14.73 13.72
CA GLY A 83 -5.95 -14.99 14.41
C GLY A 83 -6.67 -13.75 14.93
N ASP A 84 -6.07 -12.56 14.82
CA ASP A 84 -6.74 -11.32 15.22
C ASP A 84 -7.94 -11.03 14.32
N ALA A 85 -9.02 -10.57 14.96
CA ALA A 85 -10.13 -9.96 14.25
C ALA A 85 -9.70 -8.59 13.70
N VAL A 86 -9.98 -8.33 12.42
CA VAL A 86 -9.60 -7.08 11.76
C VAL A 86 -10.35 -5.87 12.33
N GLY A 87 -11.64 -6.01 12.62
CA GLY A 87 -12.50 -4.90 13.08
C GLY A 87 -11.94 -4.14 14.30
N PRO A 88 -11.62 -4.82 15.41
CA PRO A 88 -11.05 -4.15 16.59
C PRO A 88 -9.70 -3.45 16.34
N LEU A 89 -8.84 -3.99 15.47
CA LEU A 89 -7.57 -3.36 15.12
C LEU A 89 -7.80 -2.06 14.35
N VAL A 90 -8.72 -2.09 13.39
CA VAL A 90 -9.14 -0.92 12.60
C VAL A 90 -9.78 0.13 13.47
N GLU A 91 -10.66 -0.27 14.40
CA GLU A 91 -11.30 0.66 15.33
C GLU A 91 -10.27 1.35 16.24
N ARG A 92 -9.28 0.61 16.74
CA ARG A 92 -8.21 1.18 17.55
C ARG A 92 -7.36 2.16 16.75
N PHE A 93 -7.00 1.80 15.52
CA PHE A 93 -6.25 2.67 14.60
C PHE A 93 -7.03 3.94 14.27
N ALA A 94 -8.33 3.82 14.00
CA ALA A 94 -9.19 4.97 13.69
C ALA A 94 -9.32 5.97 14.84
N LYS A 95 -9.17 5.53 16.10
CA LYS A 95 -9.29 6.36 17.32
C LYS A 95 -7.98 7.02 17.75
N ASP A 96 -6.84 6.62 17.21
CA ASP A 96 -5.52 7.17 17.55
C ASP A 96 -4.85 7.68 16.29
N GLU A 97 -4.96 8.98 16.02
CA GLU A 97 -4.39 9.59 14.83
C GLU A 97 -2.86 9.48 14.79
N THR A 98 -2.20 9.42 15.94
CA THR A 98 -0.74 9.25 15.99
C THR A 98 -0.29 7.80 15.85
N SER A 99 -1.22 6.87 15.64
CA SER A 99 -0.89 5.45 15.50
C SER A 99 -0.54 5.04 14.08
N ILE A 100 0.09 3.87 13.98
CA ILE A 100 0.22 3.10 12.74
C ILE A 100 -0.41 1.72 12.92
N LEU A 101 -0.96 1.19 11.84
CA LEU A 101 -1.47 -0.18 11.76
C LEU A 101 -0.65 -0.99 10.76
N LEU A 102 0.12 -1.94 11.27
CA LEU A 102 0.86 -2.92 10.48
C LEU A 102 0.00 -4.17 10.32
N GLY A 103 -0.25 -4.58 9.08
CA GLY A 103 -1.07 -5.76 8.82
C GLY A 103 -0.76 -6.42 7.49
N THR A 104 -1.28 -7.63 7.31
CA THR A 104 -1.21 -8.30 6.00
C THR A 104 -2.22 -7.69 5.03
N MET A 105 -2.04 -7.94 3.73
CA MET A 105 -2.98 -7.49 2.68
C MET A 105 -4.43 -7.91 2.90
N SER A 106 -4.71 -8.94 3.71
CA SER A 106 -6.09 -9.31 4.05
C SER A 106 -6.80 -8.24 4.88
N LEU A 107 -6.05 -7.43 5.64
CA LEU A 107 -6.58 -6.32 6.40
C LEU A 107 -7.27 -5.33 5.44
N TRP A 108 -6.68 -5.07 4.28
CA TRP A 108 -7.20 -4.18 3.23
C TRP A 108 -8.69 -4.40 2.94
N GLN A 109 -9.15 -5.65 2.84
CA GLN A 109 -10.49 -5.97 2.34
C GLN A 109 -11.63 -5.54 3.29
N GLY A 110 -11.33 -5.29 4.56
CA GLY A 110 -12.33 -4.90 5.58
C GLY A 110 -12.10 -3.54 6.21
N VAL A 111 -11.17 -2.73 5.70
CA VAL A 111 -10.77 -1.46 6.33
C VAL A 111 -11.49 -0.29 5.65
N ASP A 112 -12.30 0.40 6.44
CA ASP A 112 -12.77 1.76 6.20
C ASP A 112 -12.32 2.57 7.44
N VAL A 113 -11.23 3.34 7.33
CA VAL A 113 -10.67 4.15 8.45
C VAL A 113 -11.04 5.60 8.22
N PRO A 114 -12.26 6.04 8.56
CA PRO A 114 -12.67 7.42 8.31
C PRO A 114 -11.80 8.40 9.13
N GLY A 115 -11.52 9.56 8.52
CA GLY A 115 -10.90 10.70 9.20
C GLY A 115 -9.38 10.80 9.09
N ASN A 116 -8.83 11.68 9.93
CA ASN A 116 -7.44 12.15 9.90
C ASN A 116 -6.41 11.10 10.35
N SER A 117 -6.87 9.92 10.79
CA SER A 117 -6.04 8.82 11.28
C SER A 117 -5.36 8.03 10.16
N CYS A 118 -5.68 8.25 8.88
CA CYS A 118 -5.03 7.56 7.77
C CYS A 118 -4.77 8.50 6.59
N ILE A 119 -3.58 9.08 6.53
CA ILE A 119 -3.11 9.88 5.38
C ILE A 119 -2.03 9.17 4.55
N LEU A 120 -1.48 8.07 5.06
CA LEU A 120 -0.50 7.24 4.35
C LEU A 120 -0.96 5.79 4.32
N VAL A 121 -1.04 5.22 3.12
CA VAL A 121 -1.10 3.76 2.94
C VAL A 121 0.18 3.29 2.27
N ALA A 122 0.92 2.43 2.97
CA ALA A 122 2.12 1.82 2.44
C ALA A 122 1.85 0.36 2.03
N ILE A 123 2.37 -0.02 0.87
CA ILE A 123 2.30 -1.37 0.30
C ILE A 123 3.73 -1.85 0.14
N ASP A 124 4.11 -2.90 0.84
CA ASP A 124 5.47 -3.46 0.72
C ASP A 124 5.75 -3.97 -0.70
N ARG A 125 4.75 -4.60 -1.32
CA ARG A 125 4.92 -5.36 -2.56
C ARG A 125 3.65 -5.40 -3.39
N ILE A 126 3.80 -5.48 -4.71
CA ILE A 126 2.67 -5.72 -5.63
C ILE A 126 1.94 -7.02 -5.22
N PRO A 127 0.61 -6.99 -5.00
CA PRO A 127 -0.15 -8.12 -4.47
C PRO A 127 -0.45 -9.16 -5.56
N PHE A 128 0.61 -9.80 -6.07
CA PHE A 128 0.44 -10.93 -6.98
C PHE A 128 -0.21 -12.11 -6.24
N PRO A 129 -1.03 -12.92 -6.94
CA PRO A 129 -1.58 -14.15 -6.38
C PRO A 129 -0.48 -15.04 -5.85
N ARG A 130 -0.71 -15.67 -4.71
CA ARG A 130 0.27 -16.61 -4.17
C ARG A 130 0.22 -17.93 -4.94
N PRO A 131 1.36 -18.63 -5.09
CA PRO A 131 1.40 -19.92 -5.79
C PRO A 131 0.51 -21.00 -5.17
N ASP A 132 0.25 -20.91 -3.86
CA ASP A 132 -0.59 -21.83 -3.09
C ASP A 132 -2.10 -21.56 -3.23
N GLU A 133 -2.52 -20.55 -4.01
CA GLU A 133 -3.92 -20.34 -4.38
C GLU A 133 -4.33 -21.30 -5.52
N PRO A 134 -5.07 -22.39 -5.26
CA PRO A 134 -5.21 -23.49 -6.22
C PRO A 134 -5.91 -23.06 -7.52
N VAL A 135 -6.91 -22.21 -7.41
CA VAL A 135 -7.68 -21.70 -8.56
C VAL A 135 -6.81 -20.79 -9.43
N MET A 136 -5.98 -19.94 -8.83
CA MET A 136 -5.11 -19.02 -9.56
C MET A 136 -3.96 -19.78 -10.25
N SER A 137 -3.40 -20.77 -9.56
CA SER A 137 -2.38 -21.66 -10.10
C SER A 137 -2.93 -22.44 -11.31
N ALA A 138 -4.10 -23.07 -11.19
CA ALA A 138 -4.74 -23.80 -12.28
C ALA A 138 -5.01 -22.93 -13.52
N ARG A 139 -5.51 -21.71 -13.33
CA ARG A 139 -5.73 -20.75 -14.43
C ARG A 139 -4.44 -20.33 -15.11
N SER A 140 -3.39 -20.11 -14.33
CA SER A 140 -2.07 -19.72 -14.86
C SER A 140 -1.48 -20.85 -15.70
N SER A 141 -1.51 -22.09 -15.19
CA SER A 141 -1.06 -23.28 -15.90
C SER A 141 -1.82 -23.52 -17.21
N LEU A 142 -3.14 -23.27 -17.24
CA LEU A 142 -3.94 -23.40 -18.47
C LEU A 142 -3.53 -22.37 -19.53
N ALA A 143 -3.28 -21.12 -19.12
CA ALA A 143 -2.81 -20.06 -20.01
C ALA A 143 -1.41 -20.38 -20.57
N ASP A 144 -0.51 -20.89 -19.73
CA ASP A 144 0.82 -21.33 -20.16
C ASP A 144 0.73 -22.52 -21.14
N ALA A 145 -0.11 -23.51 -20.86
CA ALA A 145 -0.34 -24.67 -21.74
C ALA A 145 -0.94 -24.28 -23.10
N SER A 146 -1.62 -23.14 -23.18
CA SER A 146 -2.21 -22.59 -24.42
C SER A 146 -1.24 -21.70 -25.20
N GLY A 147 0.06 -21.67 -24.83
CA GLY A 147 1.09 -20.85 -25.48
C GLY A 147 1.09 -19.39 -25.05
N GLY A 148 0.33 -19.04 -24.00
CA GLY A 148 0.27 -17.71 -23.42
C GLY A 148 1.26 -17.51 -22.27
N SER A 149 0.97 -16.52 -21.43
CA SER A 149 1.67 -16.29 -20.17
C SER A 149 0.65 -16.18 -19.04
N GLY A 150 0.60 -17.18 -18.16
CA GLY A 150 -0.25 -17.18 -16.97
C GLY A 150 0.03 -15.97 -16.07
N PHE A 151 1.29 -15.56 -15.97
CA PHE A 151 1.63 -14.33 -15.26
C PHE A 151 0.95 -13.09 -15.86
N MET A 152 1.03 -12.89 -17.18
CA MET A 152 0.43 -11.72 -17.83
C MET A 152 -1.10 -11.80 -17.93
N GLN A 153 -1.66 -12.99 -18.08
CA GLN A 153 -3.10 -13.18 -18.29
C GLN A 153 -3.90 -13.40 -17.00
N VAL A 154 -3.24 -13.83 -15.92
CA VAL A 154 -3.90 -14.16 -14.64
C VAL A 154 -3.33 -13.32 -13.50
N SER A 155 -2.01 -13.36 -13.28
CA SER A 155 -1.40 -12.70 -12.12
C SER A 155 -1.47 -11.18 -12.20
N VAL A 156 -1.13 -10.58 -13.34
CA VAL A 156 -1.16 -9.12 -13.55
C VAL A 156 -2.58 -8.55 -13.43
N PRO A 157 -3.62 -9.08 -14.12
CA PRO A 157 -4.99 -8.58 -13.96
C PRO A 157 -5.52 -8.73 -12.54
N ARG A 158 -5.14 -9.79 -11.82
CA ARG A 158 -5.55 -9.98 -10.43
C ARG A 158 -4.90 -8.95 -9.51
N ALA A 159 -3.60 -8.69 -9.66
CA ALA A 159 -2.90 -7.66 -8.91
C ALA A 159 -3.47 -6.26 -9.23
N ALA A 160 -3.74 -5.97 -10.50
CA ALA A 160 -4.38 -4.73 -10.94
C ALA A 160 -5.73 -4.50 -10.23
N LEU A 161 -6.58 -5.53 -10.18
CA LEU A 161 -7.87 -5.45 -9.48
C LEU A 161 -7.70 -5.16 -7.98
N LEU A 162 -6.78 -5.85 -7.30
CA LEU A 162 -6.54 -5.64 -5.88
C LEU A 162 -6.00 -4.23 -5.59
N LEU A 163 -5.08 -3.73 -6.43
CA LEU A 163 -4.56 -2.37 -6.31
C LEU A 163 -5.64 -1.32 -6.60
N ALA A 164 -6.48 -1.53 -7.61
CA ALA A 164 -7.57 -0.63 -7.97
C ALA A 164 -8.61 -0.52 -6.84
N GLN A 165 -9.06 -1.68 -6.34
CA GLN A 165 -9.95 -1.74 -5.17
C GLN A 165 -9.31 -1.08 -3.96
N GLY A 166 -8.00 -1.25 -3.83
CA GLY A 166 -7.31 -0.77 -2.67
C GLY A 166 -7.16 0.73 -2.65
N THR A 167 -6.51 1.27 -3.67
CA THR A 167 -6.28 2.70 -3.84
C THR A 167 -7.58 3.50 -3.90
N GLY A 168 -8.66 2.94 -4.49
CA GLY A 168 -9.98 3.58 -4.50
C GLY A 168 -10.65 3.70 -3.13
N ARG A 169 -10.19 2.95 -2.12
CA ARG A 169 -10.64 3.10 -0.72
C ARG A 169 -9.78 4.07 0.08
N LEU A 170 -8.65 4.58 -0.44
CA LEU A 170 -7.89 5.58 0.29
C LEU A 170 -8.44 7.00 0.09
N ILE A 171 -8.98 7.28 -1.10
CA ILE A 171 -9.64 8.55 -1.41
C ILE A 171 -11.15 8.30 -1.40
N ARG A 172 -11.76 8.45 -0.21
CA ARG A 172 -13.16 8.10 0.04
C ARG A 172 -14.10 9.30 -0.04
N SER A 173 -13.57 10.51 0.09
CA SER A 173 -14.33 11.75 -0.02
C SER A 173 -13.63 12.76 -0.95
N ILE A 174 -14.36 13.79 -1.37
CA ILE A 174 -13.82 14.89 -2.19
C ILE A 174 -12.75 15.69 -1.40
N ASP A 175 -12.78 15.60 -0.07
CA ASP A 175 -11.87 16.34 0.81
C ASP A 175 -10.70 15.48 1.30
N ASP A 176 -10.75 14.15 1.09
CA ASP A 176 -9.70 13.24 1.53
C ASP A 176 -8.42 13.50 0.75
N ARG A 177 -7.32 13.71 1.51
CA ARG A 177 -5.98 13.86 0.97
C ARG A 177 -5.04 12.85 1.57
N GLY A 178 -4.20 12.26 0.74
CA GLY A 178 -3.27 11.24 1.24
C GLY A 178 -2.24 10.77 0.22
N VAL A 179 -1.41 9.85 0.68
CA VAL A 179 -0.34 9.22 -0.10
C VAL A 179 -0.57 7.71 -0.10
N VAL A 180 -0.55 7.12 -1.30
CA VAL A 180 -0.32 5.69 -1.48
C VAL A 180 1.15 5.51 -1.81
N ALA A 181 1.89 4.78 -0.98
CA ALA A 181 3.27 4.39 -1.26
C ALA A 181 3.33 2.92 -1.67
N ILE A 182 3.77 2.64 -2.90
CA ILE A 182 4.04 1.28 -3.36
C ILE A 182 5.55 1.07 -3.35
N LEU A 183 6.06 0.44 -2.29
CA LEU A 183 7.48 0.23 -2.02
C LEU A 183 8.07 -0.96 -2.83
N ASP A 184 7.63 -1.09 -4.07
CA ASP A 184 8.03 -2.14 -5.00
C ASP A 184 8.44 -1.51 -6.32
N SER A 185 9.74 -1.36 -6.54
CA SER A 185 10.29 -0.69 -7.72
C SER A 185 9.84 -1.33 -9.04
N ARG A 186 9.39 -2.59 -9.02
CA ARG A 186 8.86 -3.30 -10.20
C ARG A 186 7.65 -2.62 -10.82
N ILE A 187 6.89 -1.83 -10.06
CA ILE A 187 5.76 -1.06 -10.62
C ILE A 187 6.22 0.00 -11.63
N VAL A 188 7.47 0.47 -11.51
CA VAL A 188 8.09 1.43 -12.43
C VAL A 188 9.02 0.72 -13.41
N THR A 189 9.79 -0.28 -12.96
CA THR A 189 10.88 -0.88 -13.75
C THR A 189 10.42 -2.00 -14.68
N LYS A 190 9.27 -2.65 -14.44
CA LYS A 190 8.77 -3.75 -15.28
C LYS A 190 7.70 -3.28 -16.25
N ARG A 191 7.67 -3.88 -17.44
CA ARG A 191 6.71 -3.56 -18.51
C ARG A 191 5.24 -3.69 -18.08
N TYR A 192 4.92 -4.63 -17.19
CA TYR A 192 3.55 -4.79 -16.68
C TYR A 192 3.13 -3.66 -15.72
N GLY A 193 4.08 -2.86 -15.22
CA GLY A 193 3.81 -1.77 -14.29
C GLY A 193 2.81 -0.76 -14.83
N SER A 194 2.87 -0.45 -16.13
CA SER A 194 1.89 0.44 -16.78
C SER A 194 0.46 -0.10 -16.73
N VAL A 195 0.28 -1.43 -16.80
CA VAL A 195 -1.04 -2.07 -16.68
C VAL A 195 -1.61 -1.87 -15.27
N LEU A 196 -0.77 -2.08 -14.24
CA LEU A 196 -1.15 -1.87 -12.84
C LEU A 196 -1.46 -0.39 -12.56
N LEU A 197 -0.64 0.53 -13.11
CA LEU A 197 -0.82 1.95 -12.92
C LEU A 197 -2.10 2.48 -13.57
N ASN A 198 -2.46 1.95 -14.73
CA ASN A 198 -3.66 2.36 -15.46
C ASN A 198 -4.95 1.76 -14.86
N SER A 199 -4.86 0.77 -13.97
CA SER A 199 -6.03 0.26 -13.24
C SER A 199 -6.36 1.04 -11.97
N MET A 200 -5.43 1.85 -11.46
CA MET A 200 -5.63 2.67 -10.26
C MET A 200 -6.21 4.05 -10.62
N PRO A 201 -6.83 4.77 -9.67
CA PRO A 201 -7.21 6.17 -9.87
C PRO A 201 -6.03 7.01 -10.37
N PRO A 202 -6.28 8.08 -11.16
CA PRO A 202 -5.23 8.91 -11.75
C PRO A 202 -4.60 9.87 -10.73
N LEU A 203 -4.01 9.30 -9.68
CA LEU A 203 -3.24 10.02 -8.66
C LEU A 203 -2.01 10.69 -9.27
N TRP A 204 -1.55 11.78 -8.66
CA TRP A 204 -0.28 12.37 -9.04
C TRP A 204 0.87 11.43 -8.71
N ARG A 205 1.67 11.07 -9.70
CA ARG A 205 2.71 10.04 -9.59
C ARG A 205 4.07 10.67 -9.37
N THR A 206 4.83 10.19 -8.39
CA THR A 206 6.22 10.62 -8.16
C THR A 206 7.10 9.48 -7.64
N SER A 207 8.39 9.59 -7.91
CA SER A 207 9.45 8.74 -7.32
C SER A 207 10.38 9.54 -6.40
N ASP A 208 10.07 10.81 -6.14
CA ASP A 208 10.86 11.70 -5.30
C ASP A 208 10.36 11.62 -3.85
N GLY A 209 11.16 10.98 -2.98
CA GLY A 209 10.83 10.82 -1.58
C GLY A 209 10.81 12.13 -0.79
N ALA A 210 11.61 13.14 -1.16
CA ALA A 210 11.62 14.43 -0.48
C ALA A 210 10.29 15.16 -0.68
N ILE A 211 9.82 15.21 -1.92
CA ILE A 211 8.50 15.76 -2.27
C ILE A 211 7.38 15.06 -1.49
N VAL A 212 7.45 13.73 -1.36
CA VAL A 212 6.40 12.95 -0.68
C VAL A 212 6.43 13.20 0.82
N ARG A 213 7.61 13.19 1.45
CA ARG A 213 7.75 13.52 2.88
C ARG A 213 7.27 14.94 3.18
N ASP A 214 7.56 15.92 2.32
CA ASP A 214 7.06 17.29 2.47
C ASP A 214 5.55 17.40 2.24
N SER A 215 4.98 16.56 1.40
CA SER A 215 3.53 16.47 1.22
C SER A 215 2.87 15.86 2.46
N LEU A 216 3.42 14.78 3.02
CA LEU A 216 2.94 14.17 4.25
C LEU A 216 2.99 15.12 5.45
N LYS A 217 4.08 15.87 5.62
CA LYS A 217 4.20 16.89 6.68
C LYS A 217 3.14 17.98 6.54
N ARG A 218 2.91 18.50 5.32
CA ARG A 218 1.86 19.50 5.06
C ARG A 218 0.46 18.96 5.32
N LEU A 219 0.21 17.70 5.00
CA LEU A 219 -1.05 17.04 5.32
C LEU A 219 -1.22 16.96 6.84
N ARG A 220 -0.24 16.37 7.54
CA ARG A 220 -0.22 16.26 9.00
C ARG A 220 -0.47 17.59 9.70
N ASP A 221 0.21 18.66 9.29
CA ASP A 221 0.13 19.98 9.92
C ASP A 221 -1.18 20.73 9.59
N GLY A 222 -1.94 20.26 8.61
CA GLY A 222 -3.22 20.83 8.19
C GLY A 222 -4.46 20.12 8.76
N LEU A 223 -4.27 19.05 9.55
CA LEU A 223 -5.33 18.30 10.25
C LEU A 223 -5.60 18.88 11.64
#